data_AF-A0AB34CWU3-F1
#
_entry.id   AF-A0AB34CWU3-F1
#
_cell.length_a   1.000
_cell.length_b   1.000
_cell.length_c   1.000
_cell.angle_alpha   90.00
_cell.angle_beta   90.00
_cell.angle_gamma   90.00
#
_symmetry.space_group_name_H-M   'P 1'
#
loop_
_entity.id
_entity.type
_entity.pdbx_description
1 polymer ?
#
loop_
_entity_poly.entity_id
_entity_poly.type
_entity_poly.pdbx_seq_one_letter_code
_entity_poly.pdbx_strand_id
1 'polypeptide(L)'
;MGGFEVICDPETFGKLQEQLDQMKEKDIYSVKLNAKMNFLIKELSIPEVMDQMFVEHKRGKGLKSTITQTTMQRMQELVTTITESDLRNQLQARIDDANLILKIRSLENGNITRVSDNEYRVEFKPNISIPEIVGYSVLLSSGGESWAGSGENIVNIDKIITTLTPSSYVNFVITLQNGKSYVLYEQKYS
;
A
#
# COMPACT_ATOMS: atom_id res chain seq x y z
N MET A 1 -7.03 -15.31 -16.99
CA MET A 1 -7.86 -14.09 -16.85
C MET A 1 -7.36 -13.31 -15.65
N GLY A 2 -7.14 -11.99 -15.79
CA GLY A 2 -6.52 -11.15 -14.75
C GLY A 2 -7.47 -10.66 -13.68
N GLY A 3 -8.76 -10.53 -13.98
CA GLY A 3 -9.82 -10.12 -13.05
C GLY A 3 -10.90 -9.29 -13.75
N PHE A 4 -11.85 -8.76 -12.98
CA PHE A 4 -12.88 -7.84 -13.48
C PHE A 4 -12.95 -6.58 -12.62
N GLU A 5 -13.15 -5.44 -13.27
CA GLU A 5 -13.46 -4.17 -12.64
C GLU A 5 -14.94 -3.85 -12.83
N VAL A 6 -15.62 -3.46 -11.75
CA VAL A 6 -16.99 -2.96 -11.80
C VAL A 6 -16.94 -1.45 -11.72
N ILE A 7 -17.31 -0.79 -12.83
CA ILE A 7 -17.41 0.66 -12.95
C ILE A 7 -18.88 1.03 -12.90
N CYS A 8 -19.23 2.06 -12.14
CA CYS A 8 -20.60 2.52 -12.01
C CYS A 8 -20.67 4.05 -11.99
N ASP A 9 -21.85 4.58 -12.31
CA ASP A 9 -22.10 6.01 -12.18
C ASP A 9 -22.18 6.44 -10.69
N PRO A 10 -22.09 7.75 -10.37
CA PRO A 10 -22.08 8.21 -8.99
C PRO A 10 -23.34 7.81 -8.18
N GLU A 11 -24.50 7.74 -8.82
CA GLU A 11 -25.76 7.37 -8.15
C GLU A 11 -25.76 5.89 -7.76
N THR A 12 -25.34 5.03 -8.69
CA THR A 12 -25.19 3.59 -8.46
C THR A 12 -24.11 3.34 -7.42
N PHE A 13 -22.96 4.01 -7.52
CA PHE A 13 -21.88 3.91 -6.53
C PHE A 13 -22.36 4.24 -5.12
N GLY A 14 -23.09 5.35 -4.94
CA GLY A 14 -23.65 5.74 -3.64
C GLY A 14 -24.54 4.65 -3.05
N LYS A 15 -25.44 4.08 -3.85
CA LYS A 15 -26.33 2.97 -3.42
C LYS A 15 -25.57 1.67 -3.11
N LEU A 16 -24.50 1.36 -3.83
CA LEU A 16 -23.65 0.21 -3.53
C LEU A 16 -22.90 0.44 -2.21
N GLN A 17 -22.34 1.63 -2.03
CA GLN A 17 -21.60 2.01 -0.83
C GLN A 17 -22.51 1.95 0.41
N GLU A 18 -23.72 2.52 0.34
CA GLU A 18 -24.70 2.44 1.42
C GLU A 18 -25.00 0.99 1.84
N GLN A 19 -25.18 0.09 0.86
CA GLN A 19 -25.42 -1.32 1.14
C GLN A 19 -24.20 -1.99 1.76
N LEU A 20 -23.00 -1.76 1.21
CA LEU A 20 -21.76 -2.34 1.73
C LEU A 20 -21.44 -1.85 3.14
N ASP A 21 -21.72 -0.58 3.46
CA ASP A 21 -21.50 -0.02 4.79
C ASP A 21 -22.46 -0.59 5.85
N GLN A 22 -23.61 -1.13 5.43
CA GLN A 22 -24.54 -1.86 6.31
C GLN A 22 -24.15 -3.34 6.49
N MET A 23 -23.23 -3.88 5.69
CA MET A 23 -22.80 -5.27 5.78
C MET A 23 -21.69 -5.46 6.82
N LYS A 24 -21.81 -6.54 7.62
CA LYS A 24 -20.74 -6.94 8.55
C LYS A 24 -19.46 -7.33 7.80
N GLU A 25 -19.61 -8.07 6.70
CA GLU A 25 -18.53 -8.40 5.77
C GLU A 25 -18.86 -7.76 4.42
N LYS A 26 -17.97 -6.87 3.97
CA LYS A 26 -18.16 -6.12 2.73
C LYS A 26 -17.93 -7.04 1.54
N ASP A 27 -19.02 -7.61 1.03
CA ASP A 27 -19.01 -8.51 -0.12
C ASP A 27 -19.92 -7.98 -1.24
N ILE A 28 -19.31 -7.65 -2.38
CA ILE A 28 -20.00 -7.13 -3.56
C ILE A 28 -20.97 -8.15 -4.18
N TYR A 29 -20.74 -9.45 -3.98
CA TYR A 29 -21.65 -10.51 -4.48
C TYR A 29 -22.97 -10.57 -3.71
N SER A 30 -23.02 -9.97 -2.52
CA SER A 30 -24.21 -9.93 -1.67
C SER A 30 -25.03 -8.65 -1.84
N VAL A 31 -24.62 -7.74 -2.73
CA VAL A 31 -25.32 -6.47 -2.96
C VAL A 31 -26.58 -6.68 -3.81
N LYS A 32 -27.68 -6.03 -3.41
CA LYS A 32 -28.94 -6.06 -4.17
C LYS A 32 -28.94 -4.98 -5.25
N LEU A 33 -29.36 -5.39 -6.44
CA LEU A 33 -29.50 -4.49 -7.58
C LEU A 33 -30.87 -3.80 -7.55
N ASN A 34 -30.88 -2.49 -7.73
CA ASN A 34 -32.08 -1.67 -7.80
C ASN A 34 -32.31 -1.20 -9.24
N ALA A 35 -33.55 -0.83 -9.54
CA ALA A 35 -33.88 -0.22 -10.83
C ALA A 35 -33.03 1.04 -11.07
N LYS A 36 -32.70 1.31 -12.34
CA LYS A 36 -31.91 2.46 -12.82
C LYS A 36 -30.45 2.49 -12.38
N MET A 37 -29.90 1.39 -11.88
CA MET A 37 -28.45 1.28 -11.69
C MET A 37 -27.74 1.07 -13.03
N ASN A 38 -26.58 1.69 -13.20
CA ASN A 38 -25.75 1.55 -14.40
C ASN A 38 -24.38 0.95 -14.03
N PHE A 39 -24.02 -0.13 -14.73
CA PHE A 39 -22.77 -0.85 -14.52
C PHE A 39 -22.05 -1.05 -15.85
N LEU A 40 -20.73 -0.96 -15.79
CA LEU A 40 -19.81 -1.46 -16.81
C LEU A 40 -18.89 -2.46 -16.14
N ILE A 41 -18.83 -3.68 -16.68
CA ILE A 41 -17.89 -4.71 -16.24
C ILE A 41 -16.77 -4.77 -17.26
N LYS A 42 -15.55 -4.45 -16.83
CA LYS A 42 -14.36 -4.46 -17.67
C LYS A 42 -13.47 -5.63 -17.26
N GLU A 43 -13.07 -6.46 -18.23
CA GLU A 43 -12.00 -7.43 -18.00
C GLU A 43 -10.67 -6.69 -17.83
N LEU A 44 -9.91 -7.07 -16.81
CA LEU A 44 -8.58 -6.55 -16.57
C LEU A 44 -7.53 -7.58 -16.96
N SER A 45 -6.49 -7.11 -17.62
CA SER A 45 -5.26 -7.85 -17.80
C SER A 45 -4.52 -8.04 -16.46
N ILE A 46 -3.65 -9.05 -16.38
CA ILE A 46 -2.83 -9.29 -15.17
C ILE A 46 -1.99 -8.04 -14.80
N PRO A 47 -1.36 -7.32 -15.75
CA PRO A 47 -0.67 -6.07 -15.44
C PRO A 47 -1.58 -4.99 -14.83
N GLU A 48 -2.78 -4.78 -15.39
CA GLU A 48 -3.74 -3.80 -14.86
C GLU A 48 -4.17 -4.16 -13.43
N VAL A 49 -4.46 -5.43 -13.17
CA VAL A 49 -4.80 -5.90 -11.81
C VAL A 49 -3.64 -5.66 -10.85
N MET A 50 -2.40 -5.94 -11.27
CA MET A 50 -1.22 -5.65 -10.48
C MET A 50 -1.06 -4.14 -10.22
N ASP A 51 -1.31 -3.27 -11.20
CA ASP A 51 -1.28 -1.81 -11.03
C ASP A 51 -2.29 -1.33 -10.01
N GLN A 52 -3.51 -1.88 -10.04
CA GLN A 52 -4.56 -1.53 -9.09
C GLN A 52 -4.27 -1.95 -7.64
N MET A 53 -3.27 -2.79 -7.39
CA MET A 53 -2.86 -3.14 -6.02
C MET A 53 -2.03 -2.03 -5.35
N PHE A 54 -1.39 -1.19 -6.15
CA PHE A 54 -0.59 -0.07 -5.67
C PHE A 54 -1.45 1.21 -5.62
N VAL A 55 -1.02 2.15 -4.80
CA VAL A 55 -1.63 3.47 -4.65
C VAL A 55 -0.53 4.53 -4.69
N GLU A 56 -0.80 5.63 -5.37
CA GLU A 56 0.07 6.80 -5.34
C GLU A 56 -0.17 7.59 -4.06
N HIS A 57 0.90 7.80 -3.31
CA HIS A 57 0.97 8.73 -2.20
C HIS A 57 1.73 9.99 -2.64
N LYS A 58 1.70 11.05 -1.83
CA LYS A 58 2.40 12.31 -2.18
C LYS A 58 3.91 12.14 -2.44
N ARG A 59 4.54 11.09 -1.90
CA ARG A 59 5.99 10.84 -2.01
C ARG A 59 6.34 9.46 -2.58
N GLY A 60 5.44 8.87 -3.36
CA GLY A 60 5.73 7.64 -4.11
C GLY A 60 4.62 6.61 -4.01
N LYS A 61 4.90 5.41 -4.52
CA LYS A 61 3.95 4.30 -4.56
C LYS A 61 3.94 3.54 -3.25
N GLY A 62 2.76 3.19 -2.76
CA GLY A 62 2.55 2.26 -1.66
C GLY A 62 1.67 1.10 -2.10
N LEU A 63 1.58 0.06 -1.27
CA LEU A 63 0.63 -1.03 -1.47
C LEU A 63 -0.70 -0.69 -0.79
N LYS A 64 -1.85 -0.92 -1.41
CA LYS A 64 -3.15 -0.69 -0.74
C LYS A 64 -3.25 -1.53 0.55
N SER A 65 -3.90 -1.00 1.58
CA SER A 65 -4.04 -1.69 2.88
C SER A 65 -4.93 -2.92 2.81
N THR A 66 -5.80 -3.02 1.80
CA THR A 66 -6.68 -4.17 1.55
C THR A 66 -5.98 -5.36 0.93
N ILE A 67 -4.73 -5.20 0.45
CA ILE A 67 -3.96 -6.27 -0.16
C ILE A 67 -3.40 -7.18 0.95
N THR A 68 -3.58 -8.48 0.80
CA THR A 68 -3.18 -9.50 1.77
C THR A 68 -2.20 -10.50 1.16
N GLN A 69 -1.61 -11.36 2.00
CA GLN A 69 -0.77 -12.47 1.53
C GLN A 69 -1.54 -13.43 0.60
N THR A 70 -2.82 -13.68 0.90
CA THR A 70 -3.71 -14.48 0.05
C THR A 70 -3.91 -13.85 -1.32
N THR A 71 -4.02 -12.52 -1.39
CA THR A 71 -4.08 -11.79 -2.66
C THR A 71 -2.80 -12.00 -3.47
N MET A 72 -1.62 -11.93 -2.83
CA MET A 72 -0.34 -12.15 -3.50
C MET A 72 -0.15 -13.59 -3.98
N GLN A 73 -0.62 -14.59 -3.21
CA GLN A 73 -0.58 -15.99 -3.63
C GLN A 73 -1.40 -16.22 -4.91
N ARG A 74 -2.61 -15.65 -4.98
CA ARG A 74 -3.43 -15.71 -6.21
C ARG A 74 -2.73 -15.03 -7.40
N MET A 75 -2.07 -13.89 -7.18
CA MET A 75 -1.31 -13.24 -8.25
C MET A 75 -0.11 -14.06 -8.69
N GLN A 76 0.58 -14.73 -7.76
CA GLN A 76 1.67 -15.64 -8.08
C GLN A 76 1.18 -16.76 -9.01
N GLU A 77 0.05 -17.39 -8.68
CA GLU A 77 -0.56 -18.42 -9.53
C GLU A 77 -0.83 -17.88 -10.95
N LEU A 78 -1.48 -16.72 -11.06
CA LEU A 78 -1.76 -16.09 -12.36
C LEU A 78 -0.49 -15.78 -13.16
N VAL A 79 0.53 -15.17 -12.54
CA VAL A 79 1.78 -14.80 -13.20
C VAL A 79 2.56 -16.03 -13.68
N THR A 80 2.50 -17.16 -12.96
CA THR A 80 3.20 -18.38 -13.40
C THR A 80 2.65 -18.96 -14.70
N THR A 81 1.39 -18.67 -15.04
CA THR A 81 0.76 -19.11 -16.29
C THR A 81 1.17 -18.28 -17.52
N ILE A 82 1.84 -17.14 -17.33
CA ILE A 82 2.28 -16.27 -18.42
C ILE A 82 3.44 -16.91 -19.18
N THR A 83 3.26 -17.08 -20.49
CA THR A 83 4.28 -17.68 -21.38
C THR A 83 5.40 -16.71 -21.73
N GLU A 84 5.09 -15.41 -21.87
CA GLU A 84 6.10 -14.40 -22.19
C GLU A 84 7.04 -14.15 -21.01
N SER A 85 8.32 -14.52 -21.19
CA SER A 85 9.32 -14.52 -20.12
C SER A 85 9.55 -13.12 -19.55
N ASP A 86 9.64 -12.11 -20.40
CA ASP A 86 9.99 -10.75 -19.97
C ASP A 86 8.84 -10.13 -19.17
N LEU A 87 7.60 -10.30 -19.66
CA LEU A 87 6.42 -9.87 -18.94
C LEU A 87 6.26 -10.61 -17.61
N ARG A 88 6.46 -11.94 -17.62
CA ARG A 88 6.41 -12.75 -16.40
C ARG A 88 7.44 -12.29 -15.37
N ASN A 89 8.68 -12.05 -15.79
CA ASN A 89 9.75 -11.61 -14.90
C ASN A 89 9.47 -10.21 -14.32
N GLN A 90 8.95 -9.30 -15.13
CA GLN A 90 8.54 -7.97 -14.66
C GLN A 90 7.42 -8.05 -13.62
N LEU A 91 6.42 -8.90 -13.84
CA LEU A 91 5.31 -9.10 -12.90
C LEU A 91 5.76 -9.84 -11.64
N GLN A 92 6.70 -10.80 -11.76
CA GLN A 92 7.30 -11.48 -10.62
C GLN A 92 8.04 -10.51 -9.71
N ALA A 93 8.87 -9.62 -10.27
CA ALA A 93 9.57 -8.61 -9.49
C ALA A 93 8.60 -7.71 -8.71
N ARG A 94 7.42 -7.42 -9.29
CA ARG A 94 6.37 -6.65 -8.58
C ARG A 94 5.68 -7.45 -7.48
N ILE A 95 5.50 -8.75 -7.65
CA ILE A 95 5.02 -9.64 -6.58
C ILE A 95 6.03 -9.70 -5.45
N ASP A 96 7.32 -9.78 -5.76
CA ASP A 96 8.40 -9.82 -4.77
C ASP A 96 8.45 -8.51 -3.97
N ASP A 97 8.36 -7.35 -4.66
CA ASP A 97 8.25 -6.03 -4.05
C ASP A 97 7.02 -5.97 -3.09
N ALA A 98 5.85 -6.47 -3.52
CA ALA A 98 4.63 -6.45 -2.72
C ALA A 98 4.68 -7.41 -1.50
N ASN A 99 5.22 -8.62 -1.67
CA ASN A 99 5.43 -9.57 -0.58
C ASN A 99 6.37 -9.01 0.47
N LEU A 100 7.43 -8.31 0.05
CA LEU A 100 8.34 -7.63 0.97
C LEU A 100 7.61 -6.54 1.77
N ILE A 101 6.81 -5.71 1.11
CA ILE A 101 6.00 -4.69 1.78
C ILE A 101 5.04 -5.34 2.81
N LEU A 102 4.36 -6.44 2.46
CA LEU A 102 3.48 -7.16 3.37
C LEU A 102 4.24 -7.76 4.56
N LYS A 103 5.39 -8.40 4.30
CA LYS A 103 6.28 -8.90 5.35
C LYS A 103 6.64 -7.78 6.31
N ILE A 104 7.07 -6.63 5.82
CA ILE A 104 7.44 -5.49 6.66
C ILE A 104 6.26 -4.97 7.47
N ARG A 105 5.06 -4.85 6.87
CA ARG A 105 3.84 -4.44 7.58
C ARG A 105 3.44 -5.41 8.69
N SER A 106 3.68 -6.70 8.49
CA SER A 106 3.38 -7.75 9.47
C SER A 106 4.36 -7.80 10.64
N LEU A 107 5.53 -7.16 10.51
CA LEU A 107 6.41 -6.92 11.64
C LEU A 107 5.70 -5.86 12.49
N GLU A 108 5.01 -6.27 13.55
CA GLU A 108 4.29 -5.43 14.53
C GLU A 108 5.20 -4.48 15.34
N ASN A 109 6.23 -3.93 14.69
CA ASN A 109 7.29 -3.14 15.31
C ASN A 109 7.35 -1.73 14.74
N GLY A 110 6.36 -1.34 13.93
CA GLY A 110 6.17 0.00 13.39
C GLY A 110 4.99 0.69 14.07
N ASN A 111 5.23 1.36 15.19
CA ASN A 111 4.20 2.15 15.87
C ASN A 111 4.42 3.63 15.57
N ILE A 112 3.39 4.27 15.04
CA ILE A 112 3.34 5.72 14.88
C ILE A 112 2.37 6.25 15.92
N THR A 113 2.93 6.72 17.02
CA THR A 113 2.18 7.26 18.15
C THR A 113 2.22 8.78 18.08
N ARG A 114 1.03 9.40 18.07
CA ARG A 114 0.93 10.85 18.30
C ARG A 114 1.26 11.10 19.78
N VAL A 115 2.37 11.76 20.04
CA VAL A 115 2.85 12.06 21.40
C VAL A 115 2.26 13.40 21.88
N SER A 116 2.08 14.36 20.97
CA SER A 116 1.44 15.65 21.24
C SER A 116 0.78 16.20 19.98
N ASP A 117 0.24 17.43 20.05
CA ASP A 117 -0.48 18.01 18.92
C ASP A 117 0.34 18.05 17.63
N ASN A 118 1.66 18.22 17.78
CA ASN A 118 2.60 18.36 16.69
C ASN A 118 3.68 17.28 16.64
N GLU A 119 3.85 16.45 17.69
CA GLU A 119 4.92 15.45 17.78
C GLU A 119 4.40 14.03 17.49
N TYR A 120 5.10 13.33 16.59
CA TYR A 120 4.84 11.93 16.26
C TYR A 120 6.08 11.10 16.52
N ARG A 121 5.96 10.11 17.38
CA ARG A 121 6.99 9.08 17.50
C ARG A 121 6.72 8.00 16.47
N VAL A 122 7.64 7.86 15.53
CA VAL A 122 7.73 6.67 14.68
C VAL A 122 8.75 5.76 15.34
N GLU A 123 8.30 4.69 15.99
CA GLU A 123 9.19 3.59 16.37
C GLU A 123 9.07 2.54 15.29
N PHE A 124 10.12 2.38 14.50
CA PHE A 124 10.28 1.22 13.62
C PHE A 124 11.49 0.45 14.14
N LYS A 125 11.26 -0.73 14.72
CA LYS A 125 12.30 -1.61 15.27
C LYS A 125 12.23 -2.96 14.56
N PRO A 126 12.71 -3.08 13.32
CA PRO A 126 12.90 -4.39 12.76
C PRO A 126 14.05 -5.03 13.56
N ASN A 127 13.71 -5.89 14.52
CA ASN A 127 14.67 -6.79 15.18
C ASN A 127 15.18 -7.87 14.21
N ILE A 128 15.13 -7.59 12.90
CA ILE A 128 15.35 -8.52 11.80
C ILE A 128 16.10 -7.75 10.72
N SER A 129 17.27 -8.28 10.35
CA SER A 129 17.99 -7.85 9.16
C SER A 129 17.14 -8.20 7.93
N ILE A 130 16.76 -7.20 7.14
CA ILE A 130 16.05 -7.38 5.86
C ILE A 130 17.04 -7.01 4.75
N PRO A 131 17.80 -7.97 4.18
CA PRO A 131 18.84 -7.69 3.20
C PRO A 131 18.36 -6.91 1.98
N GLU A 132 17.09 -7.05 1.63
CA GLU A 132 16.45 -6.41 0.49
C GLU A 132 16.27 -4.89 0.67
N ILE A 133 16.32 -4.38 1.92
CA ILE A 133 16.24 -2.95 2.23
C ILE A 133 17.65 -2.38 2.29
N VAL A 134 17.95 -1.42 1.41
CA VAL A 134 19.26 -0.73 1.37
C VAL A 134 19.22 0.65 2.00
N GLY A 135 18.01 1.16 2.26
CA GLY A 135 17.84 2.40 2.98
C GLY A 135 16.39 2.65 3.34
N TYR A 136 16.21 3.62 4.22
CA TYR A 136 14.91 4.08 4.67
C TYR A 136 14.93 5.59 4.76
N SER A 137 13.75 6.20 4.67
CA SER A 137 13.59 7.61 4.95
C SER A 137 12.26 7.88 5.66
N VAL A 138 12.27 8.79 6.63
CA VAL A 138 11.04 9.43 7.10
C VAL A 138 11.00 10.85 6.56
N LEU A 139 9.93 11.12 5.82
CA LEU A 139 9.71 12.38 5.12
C LEU A 139 8.62 13.17 5.82
N LEU A 140 8.96 14.40 6.18
CA LEU A 140 8.09 15.36 6.84
C LEU A 140 7.84 16.53 5.89
N SER A 141 6.59 16.92 5.70
CA SER A 141 6.25 18.03 4.81
C SER A 141 6.51 19.41 5.39
N SER A 142 6.64 19.53 6.72
CA SER A 142 6.85 20.81 7.41
C SER A 142 8.32 21.25 7.47
N GLY A 143 9.23 20.52 6.81
CA GLY A 143 10.66 20.84 6.83
C GLY A 143 11.38 20.44 8.13
N GLY A 144 10.78 19.55 8.93
CA GLY A 144 11.47 18.91 10.06
C GLY A 144 12.60 17.98 9.61
N GLU A 145 13.35 17.44 10.57
CA GLU A 145 14.47 16.52 10.30
C GLU A 145 13.99 15.29 9.52
N SER A 146 14.52 15.13 8.31
CA SER A 146 14.37 13.89 7.55
C SER A 146 15.49 12.94 7.97
N TRP A 147 15.10 11.78 8.45
CA TRP A 147 16.03 10.73 8.84
C TRP A 147 16.16 9.78 7.68
N ALA A 148 17.39 9.59 7.21
CA ALA A 148 17.71 8.61 6.19
C ALA A 148 18.88 7.75 6.65
N GLY A 149 18.72 6.43 6.56
CA GLY A 149 19.81 5.47 6.74
C GLY A 149 20.11 4.78 5.42
N SER A 150 21.39 4.49 5.17
CA SER A 150 21.85 3.75 3.98
C SER A 150 22.89 2.71 4.38
N GLY A 151 22.80 1.49 3.84
CA GLY A 151 23.78 0.42 4.08
C GLY A 151 23.63 -0.32 5.42
N GLU A 152 22.55 -0.07 6.15
CA GLU A 152 22.19 -0.80 7.37
C GLU A 152 20.90 -1.59 7.12
N ASN A 153 20.95 -2.92 7.29
CA ASN A 153 19.77 -3.79 7.20
C ASN A 153 18.91 -3.73 8.48
N ILE A 154 19.30 -2.89 9.45
CA ILE A 154 18.60 -2.63 10.71
C ILE A 154 18.16 -1.17 10.67
N VAL A 155 16.86 -0.92 10.78
CA VAL A 155 16.32 0.44 10.80
C VAL A 155 16.03 0.80 12.25
N ASN A 156 16.90 1.55 12.92
CA ASN A 156 16.64 2.03 14.28
C ASN A 156 16.16 3.48 14.20
N ILE A 157 14.85 3.69 14.21
CA ILE A 157 14.26 5.03 14.35
C ILE A 157 13.65 5.10 15.75
N ASP A 158 14.38 5.72 16.69
CA ASP A 158 13.95 5.79 18.09
C ASP A 158 13.11 7.03 18.40
N LYS A 159 13.28 8.13 17.66
CA LYS A 159 12.48 9.34 17.84
C LYS A 159 12.49 10.23 16.60
N ILE A 160 11.31 10.68 16.18
CA ILE A 160 11.18 11.79 15.23
C ILE A 160 10.42 12.88 15.98
N ILE A 161 10.96 14.09 16.00
CA ILE A 161 10.27 15.25 16.57
C ILE A 161 9.85 16.11 15.39
N THR A 162 8.55 16.34 15.28
CA THR A 162 7.98 17.12 14.19
C THR A 162 7.29 18.35 14.78
N THR A 163 7.31 19.47 14.06
CA THR A 163 6.36 20.57 14.25
C THR A 163 5.49 20.59 13.01
N LEU A 164 4.21 20.27 13.14
CA LEU A 164 3.32 20.04 11.99
C LEU A 164 2.25 21.14 11.95
N THR A 165 2.16 21.83 10.82
CA THR A 165 0.98 22.63 10.46
C THR A 165 -0.16 21.70 10.03
N PRO A 166 -1.43 22.14 10.00
CA PRO A 166 -2.59 21.31 9.61
C PRO A 166 -2.49 20.65 8.23
N SER A 167 -1.64 21.18 7.34
CA SER A 167 -1.34 20.65 6.01
C SER A 167 -0.25 19.57 5.98
N SER A 168 0.28 19.19 7.14
CA SER A 168 1.47 18.34 7.18
C SER A 168 1.16 16.87 6.96
N TYR A 169 2.16 16.07 6.59
CA TYR A 169 2.05 14.62 6.51
C TYR A 169 3.38 13.98 6.91
N VAL A 170 3.28 12.74 7.41
CA VAL A 170 4.43 11.88 7.74
C VAL A 170 4.39 10.68 6.81
N ASN A 171 5.46 10.49 6.03
CA ASN A 171 5.64 9.30 5.19
C ASN A 171 6.82 8.50 5.68
N PHE A 172 6.62 7.19 5.87
CA PHE A 172 7.72 6.25 6.02
C PHE A 172 7.96 5.53 4.70
N VAL A 173 9.17 5.68 4.17
CA VAL A 173 9.56 5.18 2.85
C VAL A 173 10.75 4.24 3.01
N ILE A 174 10.69 3.08 2.37
CA ILE A 174 11.84 2.18 2.23
C ILE A 174 12.40 2.28 0.82
N THR A 175 13.69 2.01 0.68
CA THR A 175 14.35 1.86 -0.62
C THR A 175 14.94 0.45 -0.69
N LEU A 176 14.63 -0.23 -1.79
CA LEU A 176 15.04 -1.60 -2.04
C LEU A 176 16.36 -1.64 -2.82
N GLN A 177 17.02 -2.80 -2.82
CA GLN A 177 18.26 -3.04 -3.58
C GLN A 177 18.14 -2.69 -5.08
N ASN A 178 16.96 -2.84 -5.67
CA ASN A 178 16.68 -2.49 -7.06
C ASN A 178 16.53 -0.96 -7.30
N GLY A 179 16.76 -0.13 -6.27
CA GLY A 179 16.65 1.32 -6.32
C GLY A 179 15.22 1.86 -6.25
N LYS A 180 14.19 1.00 -6.23
CA LYS A 180 12.81 1.44 -6.07
C LYS A 180 12.52 1.81 -4.62
N SER A 181 11.67 2.81 -4.44
CA SER A 181 11.23 3.24 -3.13
C SER A 181 9.72 3.07 -2.98
N TYR A 182 9.29 2.63 -1.79
CA TYR A 182 7.90 2.37 -1.47
C TYR A 182 7.47 3.02 -0.17
N VAL A 183 6.29 3.63 -0.18
CA VAL A 183 5.64 4.18 1.02
C VAL A 183 5.02 3.04 1.81
N LEU A 184 5.53 2.80 3.01
CA LEU A 184 4.98 1.81 3.94
C LEU A 184 3.84 2.39 4.78
N TYR A 185 3.93 3.68 5.08
CA TYR A 185 2.94 4.42 5.86
C TYR A 185 2.83 5.87 5.37
N GLU A 186 1.60 6.36 5.27
CA GLU A 186 1.28 7.78 5.08
C GLU A 186 0.25 8.18 6.12
N GLN A 187 0.56 9.20 6.93
CA GLN A 187 -0.44 9.84 7.76
C GLN A 187 -1.26 10.80 6.91
N LYS A 188 -2.56 10.52 6.80
CA LYS A 188 -3.54 11.45 6.20
C LYS A 188 -4.16 12.26 7.32
N TYR A 189 -3.97 13.58 7.30
CA TYR A 189 -4.75 14.49 8.14
C TYR A 189 -6.14 14.65 7.53
N SER A 190 -7.16 14.37 8.33
CA SER A 190 -8.57 14.69 8.10
C SER A 190 -8.93 16.00 8.78
#